data_AF-A0A7X8S7V1-F1
#
_entry.id   AF-A0A7X8S7V1-F1
#
_cell.length_a   1.000
_cell.length_b   1.000
_cell.length_c   1.000
_cell.angle_alpha   90.00
_cell.angle_beta   90.00
_cell.angle_gamma   90.00
#
_symmetry.space_group_name_H-M   'P 1'
#
loop_
_entity.id
_entity.type
_entity.pdbx_description
1 polymer ?
#
loop_
_entity_poly.entity_id
_entity_poly.type
_entity_poly.pdbx_seq_one_letter_code
_entity_poly.pdbx_strand_id
1 'polypeptide(L)'
;MSPSQRHLLCRLPPLPRWITRRRLKAMQSAIDALPAFHQLVFHLMRFENLSISEAAEQLQCEPATVEAAFAEVLIALVRAADPSQ
;
A
#
# COMPACT_ATOMS: atom_id res chain seq x y z
N MET A 1 -1.50 -20.79 -2.49
CA MET A 1 -2.54 -19.76 -2.55
C MET A 1 -3.87 -20.36 -2.14
N SER A 2 -4.49 -19.86 -1.08
CA SER A 2 -5.73 -20.42 -0.51
C SER A 2 -6.96 -20.12 -1.40
N PRO A 3 -7.94 -21.04 -1.53
CA PRO A 3 -9.17 -20.84 -2.31
C PRO A 3 -9.94 -19.56 -1.95
N SER A 4 -9.85 -19.13 -0.68
CA SER A 4 -10.54 -17.96 -0.14
C SER A 4 -10.06 -16.63 -0.76
N GLN A 5 -8.83 -16.58 -1.28
CA GLN A 5 -8.29 -15.37 -1.94
C GLN A 5 -8.84 -15.17 -3.37
N ARG A 6 -9.34 -16.23 -4.02
CA ARG A 6 -9.84 -16.15 -5.41
C ARG A 6 -11.18 -15.42 -5.52
N HIS A 7 -12.02 -15.48 -4.49
CA HIS A 7 -13.37 -14.89 -4.50
C HIS A 7 -13.38 -13.35 -4.38
N LEU A 8 -12.40 -12.77 -3.68
CA LEU A 8 -12.34 -11.32 -3.47
C LEU A 8 -12.05 -10.55 -4.77
N LEU A 9 -11.26 -11.14 -5.68
CA LEU A 9 -10.94 -10.53 -6.97
C LEU A 9 -12.14 -10.48 -7.94
N CYS A 10 -13.17 -11.30 -7.74
CA CYS A 10 -14.36 -11.36 -8.58
C CYS A 10 -15.45 -10.34 -8.21
N ARG A 11 -15.29 -9.61 -7.08
CA ARG A 11 -16.26 -8.62 -6.59
C ARG A 11 -15.73 -7.18 -6.62
N LEU A 12 -14.63 -6.93 -7.33
CA LEU A 12 -14.16 -5.56 -7.49
C LEU A 12 -15.12 -4.80 -8.42
N PRO A 13 -15.57 -3.59 -8.04
CA PRO A 13 -16.35 -2.74 -8.95
C PRO A 13 -15.56 -2.54 -10.26
N PRO A 14 -16.25 -2.23 -11.37
CA PRO A 14 -15.58 -1.96 -12.64
C PRO A 14 -14.50 -0.92 -12.41
N LEU A 15 -13.26 -1.38 -12.55
CA LEU A 15 -12.11 -0.57 -12.29
C LEU A 15 -12.07 0.55 -13.35
N PRO A 16 -11.75 1.80 -12.98
CA PRO A 16 -11.46 2.85 -13.95
C PRO A 16 -10.51 2.32 -15.02
N ARG A 17 -10.67 2.72 -16.28
CA ARG A 17 -9.88 2.20 -17.42
C ARG A 17 -8.36 2.24 -17.20
N TRP A 18 -7.89 3.15 -16.35
CA TRP A 18 -6.49 3.28 -15.99
C TRP A 18 -6.04 2.22 -14.95
N ILE A 19 -6.92 1.66 -14.11
CA ILE A 19 -6.57 0.59 -13.16
C ILE A 19 -6.66 -0.77 -13.86
N THR A 20 -5.54 -1.24 -14.37
CA THR A 20 -5.42 -2.59 -14.94
C THR A 20 -4.96 -3.59 -13.89
N ARG A 21 -5.29 -4.87 -14.05
CA ARG A 21 -4.74 -5.95 -13.20
C ARG A 21 -3.22 -5.95 -13.19
N ARG A 22 -2.57 -5.59 -14.31
CA ARG A 22 -1.11 -5.46 -14.40
C ARG A 22 -0.59 -4.36 -13.49
N ARG A 23 -1.22 -3.18 -13.49
CA ARG A 23 -0.83 -2.06 -12.60
C ARG A 23 -1.05 -2.40 -11.13
N LEU A 24 -2.20 -2.98 -10.78
CA LEU A 24 -2.45 -3.43 -9.40
C LEU A 24 -1.42 -4.46 -8.94
N LYS A 25 -1.04 -5.41 -9.80
CA LYS A 25 0.00 -6.39 -9.49
C LYS A 25 1.37 -5.73 -9.29
N ALA A 26 1.74 -4.77 -10.14
CA ALA A 26 3.00 -4.03 -10.00
C ALA A 26 3.04 -3.23 -8.69
N MET A 27 1.96 -2.52 -8.35
CA MET A 27 1.84 -1.78 -7.09
C MET A 27 1.92 -2.72 -5.87
N GLN A 28 1.27 -3.88 -5.93
CA GLN A 28 1.38 -4.88 -4.85
C GLN A 28 2.83 -5.36 -4.68
N SER A 29 3.51 -5.74 -5.77
CA SER A 29 4.91 -6.17 -5.70
C SER A 29 5.84 -5.07 -5.18
N ALA A 30 5.53 -3.80 -5.45
CA ALA A 30 6.29 -2.68 -4.90
C ALA A 30 6.11 -2.54 -3.38
N ILE A 31 4.88 -2.71 -2.86
CA ILE A 31 4.65 -2.73 -1.41
C ILE A 31 5.37 -3.92 -0.76
N ASP A 32 5.25 -5.11 -1.36
CA ASP A 32 5.85 -6.35 -0.82
C ASP A 32 7.38 -6.28 -0.74
N ALA A 33 8.02 -5.48 -1.61
CA ALA A 33 9.46 -5.27 -1.63
C ALA A 33 9.96 -4.26 -0.57
N LEU A 34 9.06 -3.47 0.03
CA LEU A 34 9.44 -2.51 1.06
C LEU A 34 9.66 -3.19 2.42
N PRO A 35 10.44 -2.58 3.33
CA PRO A 35 10.61 -3.10 4.69
C PRO A 35 9.28 -3.29 5.41
N ALA A 36 9.19 -4.29 6.30
CA ALA A 36 7.94 -4.61 7.02
C ALA A 36 7.33 -3.39 7.75
N PHE A 37 8.16 -2.50 8.29
CA PHE A 37 7.71 -1.24 8.90
C PHE A 37 6.90 -0.37 7.93
N HIS A 38 7.32 -0.26 6.67
CA HIS A 38 6.64 0.54 5.65
C HIS A 38 5.29 -0.07 5.25
N GLN A 39 5.24 -1.40 5.17
CA GLN A 39 4.00 -2.13 4.91
C GLN A 39 2.99 -1.92 6.03
N LEU A 40 3.44 -1.93 7.29
CA LEU A 40 2.62 -1.65 8.47
C LEU A 40 2.12 -0.20 8.46
N VAL A 41 3.01 0.78 8.23
CA VAL A 41 2.62 2.20 8.12
C VAL A 41 1.56 2.39 7.02
N PHE A 42 1.77 1.79 5.85
CA PHE A 42 0.78 1.84 4.77
C PHE A 42 -0.55 1.22 5.20
N HIS A 43 -0.53 0.09 5.90
CA HIS A 43 -1.75 -0.58 6.34
C HIS A 43 -2.55 0.29 7.32
N LEU A 44 -1.90 0.77 8.37
CA LEU A 44 -2.50 1.62 9.41
C LEU A 44 -3.10 2.90 8.82
N MET A 45 -2.34 3.59 7.95
CA MET A 45 -2.82 4.85 7.40
C MET A 45 -3.88 4.66 6.31
N ARG A 46 -3.73 3.65 5.43
CA ARG A 46 -4.60 3.52 4.25
C ARG A 46 -5.87 2.72 4.51
N PHE A 47 -5.80 1.67 5.32
CA PHE A 47 -6.91 0.76 5.56
C PHE A 47 -7.59 0.98 6.91
N GLU A 48 -6.81 1.32 7.94
CA GLU A 48 -7.36 1.65 9.27
C GLU A 48 -7.62 3.16 9.43
N ASN A 49 -7.20 3.98 8.45
CA ASN A 49 -7.44 5.43 8.38
C ASN A 49 -6.88 6.22 9.57
N LEU A 50 -5.74 5.76 10.12
CA LEU A 50 -5.03 6.46 11.19
C LEU A 50 -4.28 7.68 10.63
N SER A 51 -4.23 8.74 11.43
CA SER A 51 -3.30 9.85 11.24
C SER A 51 -1.86 9.42 11.51
N ILE A 52 -0.89 10.28 11.12
CA ILE A 52 0.54 10.04 11.39
C ILE A 52 0.79 9.90 12.89
N SER A 53 0.17 10.75 13.71
CA SER A 53 0.34 10.71 15.17
C SER A 53 -0.22 9.42 15.78
N GLU A 54 -1.42 9.00 15.40
CA GLU A 54 -2.04 7.75 15.91
C GLU A 54 -1.23 6.52 15.49
N ALA A 55 -0.74 6.49 14.25
CA ALA A 55 0.14 5.42 13.78
C ALA A 55 1.49 5.41 14.52
N ALA A 56 2.06 6.59 14.81
CA ALA A 56 3.31 6.72 15.54
C ALA A 56 3.18 6.24 17.00
N GLU A 57 2.08 6.60 17.67
CA GLU A 57 1.74 6.10 19.00
C GLU A 57 1.60 4.57 19.00
N GLN A 58 0.87 4.01 18.03
CA GLN A 58 0.67 2.57 17.92
C GLN A 58 1.96 1.81 17.61
N LEU A 59 2.84 2.38 16.79
CA LEU A 59 4.13 1.80 16.41
C LEU A 59 5.26 2.12 17.41
N GLN A 60 4.97 2.90 18.45
CA GLN A 60 5.92 3.33 19.48
C GLN A 60 7.18 3.97 18.87
N CYS A 61 6.98 4.90 17.92
CA CYS A 61 8.06 5.60 17.23
C CYS A 61 7.75 7.10 17.06
N GLU A 62 8.71 7.86 16.54
CA GLU A 62 8.52 9.28 16.28
C GLU A 62 7.60 9.51 15.07
N PRO A 63 6.69 10.51 15.10
CA PRO A 63 5.84 10.85 13.96
C PRO A 63 6.61 11.07 12.64
N ALA A 64 7.81 11.67 12.73
CA ALA A 64 8.68 11.88 11.58
C ALA A 64 9.13 10.57 10.92
N THR A 65 9.30 9.49 11.69
CA THR A 65 9.64 8.16 11.15
C THR A 65 8.48 7.56 10.36
N VAL A 66 7.25 7.73 10.85
CA VAL A 66 6.04 7.29 10.14
C VAL A 66 5.85 8.10 8.86
N GLU A 67 6.02 9.42 8.93
CA GLU A 67 5.89 10.30 7.76
C GLU A 67 6.90 9.94 6.66
N ALA A 68 8.18 9.74 7.03
CA ALA A 68 9.22 9.34 6.09
C ALA A 68 8.90 7.98 5.43
N ALA A 69 8.52 6.98 6.25
CA ALA A 69 8.16 5.66 5.73
C ALA A 69 6.93 5.71 4.81
N PHE A 70 5.93 6.51 5.15
CA PHE A 70 4.74 6.67 4.31
C PHE A 70 5.08 7.36 2.98
N ALA A 71 5.95 8.37 2.99
CA ALA A 71 6.43 9.02 1.78
C ALA A 71 7.16 8.04 0.85
N GLU A 72 8.02 7.17 1.39
CA GLU A 72 8.70 6.12 0.61
C GLU A 72 7.71 5.13 -0.02
N VAL A 73 6.66 4.75 0.71
CA VAL A 73 5.57 3.92 0.16
C VAL A 73 4.90 4.61 -1.03
N LEU A 74 4.53 5.90 -0.89
CA LEU A 74 3.86 6.64 -1.96
C LEU A 74 4.76 6.75 -3.21
N ILE A 75 6.06 6.98 -3.03
CA ILE A 75 7.04 7.02 -4.11
C ILE A 75 7.10 5.65 -4.83
N ALA A 76 7.17 4.56 -4.07
CA ALA A 76 7.20 3.21 -4.63
C ALA A 76 5.92 2.89 -5.43
N LEU A 77 4.76 3.28 -4.90
CA LEU A 77 3.46 3.10 -5.55
C LEU A 77 3.34 3.91 -6.85
N VAL A 78 3.77 5.17 -6.86
CA VAL A 78 3.74 6.00 -8.07
C VAL A 78 4.64 5.41 -9.15
N ARG A 79 5.87 5.01 -8.80
CA ARG A 79 6.81 4.38 -9.75
C ARG A 79 6.23 3.08 -10.32
N ALA A 80 5.63 2.24 -9.49
CA ALA A 80 5.03 0.98 -9.94
C ALA A 80 3.75 1.17 -10.76
N ALA A 81 3.04 2.28 -10.54
CA ALA A 81 1.83 2.60 -11.28
C ALA A 81 2.10 3.22 -12.66
N ASP A 82 3.31 3.70 -12.93
CA ASP A 82 3.67 4.32 -14.21
C ASP A 82 4.16 3.27 -15.22
N PRO A 83 3.42 3.01 -16.31
CA PRO A 83 3.82 2.04 -17.34
C PRO A 83 4.94 2.56 -18.27
N SER A 84 5.42 3.79 -18.09
CA SER A 84 6.45 4.43 -18.91
C SER A 84 7.89 4.05 -18.51
N GLN A 85 8.07 3.35 -17.38
CA GLN A 85 9.33 2.75 -16.96
C GLN A 85 9.38 1.28 -17.34
#